data_AF-A0A9E4B744-F1
#
_entry.id   AF-A0A9E4B744-F1
#
_cell.length_a   1.000
_cell.length_b   1.000
_cell.length_c   1.000
_cell.angle_alpha   90.00
_cell.angle_beta   90.00
_cell.angle_gamma   90.00
#
_symmetry.space_group_name_H-M   'P 1'
#
loop_
_entity.id
_entity.type
_entity.pdbx_description
1 polymer ?
#
loop_
_entity_poly.entity_id
_entity_poly.type
_entity_poly.pdbx_seq_one_letter_code
_entity_poly.pdbx_strand_id
1 'polypeptide(L)'
;FTTTGRFSPNAFNVSPLVVYRVYPDGSEELVRGVDMIGTPLTTLSRIVAGDDRVAVFNGVCGAESGGVPVSAASPSILVSAVEVQKKDKSQDRPPLLPAPLPPVNRG
;
A
#
# COMPACT_ATOMS: atom_id res chain seq x y z
N PHE A 1 -8.08 4.94 0.07
CA PHE A 1 -9.22 5.65 0.67
C PHE A 1 -10.34 4.68 0.97
N THR A 2 -11.24 5.03 1.89
CA THR A 2 -12.37 4.17 2.30
C THR A 2 -13.67 4.94 2.10
N THR A 3 -14.65 4.30 1.49
CA THR A 3 -15.99 4.83 1.27
C THR A 3 -16.95 4.19 2.26
N THR A 4 -17.64 5.00 3.06
CA THR A 4 -18.62 4.53 4.08
C THR A 4 -19.99 5.21 4.00
N GLY A 5 -20.24 5.94 2.90
CA GLY A 5 -21.49 6.66 2.69
C GLY A 5 -22.70 5.74 2.59
N ARG A 6 -23.88 6.21 3.00
CA ARG A 6 -25.13 5.41 2.98
C ARG A 6 -25.58 5.00 1.57
N PHE A 7 -25.21 5.78 0.55
CA PHE A 7 -25.64 5.59 -0.85
C PHE A 7 -24.63 4.84 -1.71
N SER A 8 -23.46 4.51 -1.18
CA SER A 8 -22.41 3.76 -1.88
C SER A 8 -22.05 2.49 -1.09
N PRO A 9 -21.64 1.41 -1.76
CA PRO A 9 -21.13 0.23 -1.06
C PRO A 9 -19.93 0.59 -0.18
N ASN A 10 -19.89 0.03 1.04
CA ASN A 10 -18.74 0.16 1.91
C ASN A 10 -17.53 -0.54 1.28
N ALA A 11 -16.53 0.22 0.86
CA ALA A 11 -15.36 -0.32 0.17
C ALA A 11 -14.10 0.45 0.56
N PHE A 12 -12.96 -0.21 0.54
CA PHE A 12 -11.67 0.46 0.56
C PHE A 12 -10.87 0.12 -0.69
N ASN A 13 -10.00 1.05 -1.07
CA ASN A 13 -8.91 0.83 -2.01
C ASN A 13 -7.63 1.37 -1.36
N VAL A 14 -6.65 0.50 -1.16
CA VAL A 14 -5.37 0.83 -0.53
C VAL A 14 -4.24 0.39 -1.45
N SER A 15 -3.41 1.34 -1.88
CA SER A 15 -2.15 1.07 -2.58
C SER A 15 -1.01 0.91 -1.56
N PRO A 16 -0.52 -0.31 -1.30
CA PRO A 16 0.70 -0.51 -0.52
C PRO A 16 1.93 0.10 -1.23
N LEU A 17 2.92 0.53 -0.44
CA LEU A 17 4.19 1.05 -0.96
C LEU A 17 5.16 -0.07 -1.38
N VAL A 18 5.20 -1.14 -0.58
CA VAL A 18 6.10 -2.29 -0.77
C VAL A 18 5.29 -3.55 -0.51
N VAL A 19 5.39 -4.53 -1.40
CA VAL A 19 4.72 -5.82 -1.28
C VAL A 19 5.71 -6.92 -1.62
N TYR A 20 5.77 -7.94 -0.78
CA TYR A 20 6.57 -9.14 -1.04
C TYR A 20 5.66 -10.36 -1.14
N ARG A 21 5.98 -11.25 -2.10
CA ARG A 21 5.53 -12.63 -2.07
C ARG A 21 6.53 -13.42 -1.23
N VAL A 22 6.03 -14.10 -0.21
CA VAL A 22 6.82 -14.96 0.69
C VAL A 22 6.56 -16.41 0.33
N TYR A 23 7.61 -17.19 0.12
CA TYR A 23 7.55 -18.63 -0.17
C TYR A 23 7.69 -19.48 1.10
N PRO A 24 7.30 -20.76 1.09
CA PRO A 24 7.40 -21.62 2.28
C PRO A 24 8.83 -21.80 2.85
N ASP A 25 9.85 -21.62 2.01
CA ASP A 25 11.26 -21.65 2.41
C ASP A 25 11.74 -20.31 3.02
N GLY A 26 10.87 -19.31 3.10
CA GLY A 26 11.16 -17.99 3.62
C GLY A 26 11.76 -17.02 2.61
N SER A 27 11.95 -17.43 1.35
CA SER A 27 12.41 -16.51 0.31
C SER A 27 11.34 -15.46 -0.02
N GLU A 28 11.80 -14.24 -0.32
CA GLU A 28 10.93 -13.09 -0.59
C GLU A 28 11.16 -12.52 -2.00
N GLU A 29 10.07 -12.18 -2.67
CA GLU A 29 10.10 -11.58 -4.01
C GLU A 29 9.29 -10.28 -4.03
N LEU A 30 9.92 -9.18 -4.47
CA LEU A 30 9.26 -7.88 -4.59
C LEU A 30 8.20 -7.91 -5.70
N VAL A 31 6.94 -7.67 -5.32
CA VAL A 31 5.80 -7.59 -6.23
C VAL A 31 5.38 -6.14 -6.40
N ARG A 32 5.11 -5.72 -7.64
CA ARG A 32 4.66 -4.36 -7.97
C ARG A 32 3.24 -4.38 -8.52
N GLY A 33 2.56 -3.24 -8.38
CA GLY A 33 1.26 -3.01 -9.02
C GLY A 33 0.09 -3.76 -8.37
N VAL A 34 0.18 -3.98 -7.06
CA VAL A 34 -0.89 -4.58 -6.26
C VAL A 34 -1.64 -3.45 -5.57
N ASP A 35 -2.94 -3.35 -5.80
CA ASP A 35 -3.84 -2.57 -4.97
C ASP A 35 -4.72 -3.53 -4.18
N MET A 36 -4.94 -3.25 -2.89
CA MET A 36 -5.83 -4.04 -2.05
C MET A 36 -7.23 -3.41 -2.07
N ILE A 37 -8.23 -4.24 -2.34
CA ILE A 37 -9.62 -3.84 -2.38
C ILE A 37 -10.47 -4.74 -1.48
N GLY A 38 -11.68 -4.30 -1.17
CA GLY A 38 -12.66 -5.11 -0.48
C GLY A 38 -13.60 -4.27 0.37
N THR A 39 -14.47 -4.95 1.11
CA THR A 39 -15.29 -4.30 2.14
C THR A 39 -14.60 -4.40 3.51
N PRO A 40 -14.70 -3.38 4.36
CA PRO A 40 -14.11 -3.43 5.70
C PRO A 40 -14.58 -4.65 6.51
N LEU A 41 -15.86 -5.00 6.44
CA LEU A 41 -16.42 -6.13 7.18
C LEU A 41 -15.78 -7.46 6.74
N THR A 42 -15.72 -7.72 5.43
CA THR A 42 -15.16 -8.96 4.88
C THR A 42 -13.67 -9.10 5.18
N THR A 43 -12.90 -8.02 5.09
CA THR A 43 -11.46 -8.07 5.35
C THR A 43 -11.17 -8.26 6.83
N LEU A 44 -11.84 -7.52 7.71
CA LEU A 44 -11.66 -7.66 9.16
C LEU A 44 -12.07 -9.06 9.66
N SER A 45 -13.13 -9.65 9.11
CA SER A 45 -13.54 -11.01 9.48
C SER A 45 -12.55 -12.10 9.06
N ARG A 46 -11.57 -11.78 8.21
CA ARG A 46 -10.52 -12.71 7.74
C ARG A 46 -9.21 -12.59 8.51
N ILE A 47 -9.14 -11.73 9.53
CA ILE A 47 -7.98 -11.65 10.41
C ILE A 47 -7.89 -12.96 11.21
N VAL A 48 -6.74 -13.62 11.12
CA VAL A 48 -6.50 -14.91 11.80
C VAL A 48 -5.44 -14.82 12.89
N ALA A 49 -4.58 -13.80 12.86
CA ALA A 49 -3.62 -13.54 13.91
C ALA A 49 -3.21 -12.06 13.94
N GLY A 50 -2.76 -11.61 15.11
CA GLY A 50 -2.05 -10.36 15.30
C GLY A 50 -0.85 -10.59 16.21
N ASP A 51 0.22 -9.82 16.02
CA ASP A 51 1.36 -9.84 16.94
C ASP A 51 1.11 -8.98 18.20
N ASP A 52 2.08 -8.96 19.10
CA ASP A 52 2.06 -8.20 20.35
C ASP A 52 2.73 -6.81 20.22
N ARG A 53 3.14 -6.40 19.02
CA ARG A 53 3.94 -5.19 18.79
C ARG A 53 3.14 -4.14 18.04
N VAL A 54 2.60 -3.19 18.78
CA VAL A 54 1.88 -2.06 18.18
C VAL A 54 2.86 -1.08 17.52
N ALA A 55 2.68 -0.83 16.23
CA ALA A 55 3.33 0.24 15.50
C ALA A 55 2.39 1.45 15.35
N VAL A 56 2.94 2.66 15.33
CA VAL A 56 2.20 3.91 15.14
C VAL A 56 2.59 4.56 13.83
N PHE A 57 1.59 4.85 12.99
CA PHE A 57 1.72 5.65 11.80
C PHE A 57 1.11 7.04 12.06
N ASN A 58 1.87 8.10 11.77
CA ASN A 58 1.37 9.47 11.78
C ASN A 58 1.26 9.97 10.34
N GLY A 59 0.12 10.55 9.98
CA GLY A 59 -0.14 11.02 8.63
C GLY A 59 -1.22 12.10 8.57
N VAL A 60 -1.71 12.38 7.37
CA VAL A 60 -2.79 13.33 7.14
C VAL A 60 -3.96 12.59 6.50
N CYS A 61 -5.14 12.68 7.11
CA CYS A 61 -6.38 12.18 6.54
C CYS A 61 -7.04 13.32 5.75
N GLY A 62 -7.30 13.10 4.48
CA GLY A 62 -8.04 14.05 3.63
C GLY A 62 -9.55 13.83 3.75
N ALA A 63 -10.29 14.92 3.92
CA ALA A 63 -11.74 14.99 3.79
C ALA A 63 -12.11 16.13 2.83
N GLU A 64 -13.39 16.22 2.44
CA GLU A 64 -13.91 17.33 1.63
C GLU A 64 -13.66 18.70 2.28
N SER A 65 -13.56 18.74 3.61
CA SER A 65 -13.26 19.94 4.41
C SER A 65 -11.76 20.26 4.53
N GLY A 66 -10.87 19.45 3.95
CA GLY A 66 -9.42 19.61 4.06
C GLY A 66 -8.71 18.43 4.73
N GLY A 67 -7.38 18.56 4.90
CA GLY A 67 -6.53 17.55 5.53
C GLY A 67 -6.38 17.78 7.04
N VAL A 68 -6.57 16.73 7.84
CA VAL A 68 -6.34 16.75 9.29
C VAL A 68 -5.22 15.80 9.69
N PRO A 69 -4.31 16.19 10.59
CA PRO A 69 -3.28 15.28 11.09
C PRO A 69 -3.94 14.17 11.91
N VAL A 70 -3.50 12.93 11.69
CA VAL A 70 -4.01 11.73 12.35
C VAL A 70 -2.87 10.80 12.74
N SER A 71 -3.16 9.95 13.73
CA SER A 71 -2.33 8.82 14.13
C SER A 71 -3.15 7.54 14.02
N ALA A 72 -2.57 6.50 13.43
CA ALA A 72 -3.13 5.15 13.40
C ALA A 72 -2.17 4.22 14.15
N ALA A 73 -2.69 3.32 14.98
CA ALA A 73 -1.91 2.36 15.73
C ALA A 73 -2.46 0.95 15.49
N SER A 74 -1.59 0.01 15.11
CA SER A 74 -1.97 -1.39 14.92
C SER A 74 -0.78 -2.33 15.13
N PRO A 75 -1.02 -3.58 15.58
CA PRO A 75 -0.03 -4.64 15.46
C PRO A 75 0.19 -5.06 14.01
N SER A 76 1.14 -5.96 13.77
CA SER A 76 1.17 -6.73 12.53
C SER A 76 -0.01 -7.68 12.49
N ILE A 77 -0.71 -7.77 11.37
CA ILE A 77 -1.93 -8.56 11.22
C ILE A 77 -1.76 -9.58 10.09
N LEU A 78 -2.15 -10.82 10.35
CA LEU A 78 -2.25 -11.87 9.33
C LEU A 78 -3.70 -12.04 8.91
N VAL A 79 -3.97 -11.90 7.62
CA VAL A 79 -5.29 -12.15 7.01
C VAL A 79 -5.25 -13.43 6.19
N SER A 80 -6.28 -14.27 6.31
CA SER A 80 -6.37 -15.55 5.58
C SER A 80 -6.61 -15.36 4.09
N ALA A 81 -7.25 -14.27 3.69
CA ALA A 81 -7.32 -13.84 2.30
C ALA A 81 -7.55 -12.33 2.21
N VAL A 82 -7.00 -11.75 1.14
CA VAL A 82 -7.23 -10.35 0.74
C VAL A 82 -7.51 -10.33 -0.75
N GLU A 83 -8.45 -9.49 -1.17
CA GLU A 83 -8.71 -9.26 -2.59
C GLU A 83 -7.71 -8.24 -3.13
N VAL A 84 -7.10 -8.56 -4.27
CA VAL A 84 -6.15 -7.68 -4.95
C VAL A 84 -6.67 -7.30 -6.32
N GLN A 85 -6.50 -6.03 -6.67
CA GLN A 85 -6.73 -5.52 -8.00
C GLN A 85 -5.39 -5.15 -8.64
N LYS A 86 -5.28 -5.38 -9.94
CA LYS A 86 -4.12 -4.94 -10.71
C LYS A 86 -4.16 -3.41 -10.81
N LYS A 87 -3.11 -2.76 -10.35
CA LYS A 87 -2.93 -1.32 -10.54
C LYS A 87 -2.81 -1.01 -12.03
N ASP A 88 -3.40 0.10 -12.47
CA ASP A 88 -3.17 0.58 -13.83
C ASP A 88 -1.67 0.75 -14.06
N LYS A 89 -1.18 0.08 -15.10
CA LYS A 89 0.24 0.07 -15.42
C LYS A 89 0.61 1.47 -15.92
N SER A 90 1.26 2.27 -15.08
CA SER A 90 1.94 3.48 -15.59
C SER A 90 2.99 3.01 -16.59
N GLN A 91 2.78 3.35 -17.86
CA GLN A 91 3.74 3.22 -18.95
C GLN A 91 4.74 4.39 -18.93
N ASP A 92 4.71 5.25 -17.91
CA ASP A 92 5.64 6.37 -17.81
C ASP A 92 7.02 5.81 -17.49
N ARG A 93 7.79 5.67 -18.57
CA ARG A 93 9.23 5.61 -18.47
C ARG A 93 9.65 6.90 -17.74
N PRO A 94 10.33 6.81 -16.57
CA PRO A 94 10.90 8.02 -15.97
C PRO A 94 11.73 8.73 -17.04
N PRO A 95 11.69 10.08 -17.09
CA PRO A 95 12.40 10.82 -18.12
C PRO A 95 13.84 10.33 -18.16
N LEU A 96 14.28 9.94 -19.36
CA LEU A 96 15.68 9.58 -19.57
C LEU A 96 16.50 10.83 -19.32
N LEU A 97 17.07 10.94 -18.12
CA LEU A 97 18.09 11.93 -17.86
C LEU A 97 19.23 11.65 -18.85
N PRO A 98 19.69 12.65 -19.63
CA PRO A 98 20.91 12.47 -20.40
C PRO A 98 22.02 12.08 -19.42
N ALA A 99 22.93 11.21 -19.88
CA ALA A 99 24.07 10.82 -19.09
C ALA A 99 24.77 12.08 -18.53
N PRO A 100 25.08 12.14 -17.23
CA PRO A 100 25.91 13.24 -16.72
C PRO A 100 27.19 13.30 -17.55
N LEU A 101 27.62 14.53 -17.86
CA LEU A 101 28.70 14.85 -18.82
C LEU A 101 29.84 13.81 -18.77
N PRO A 102 30.38 13.39 -19.93
CA PRO A 102 31.49 12.45 -19.96
C PRO A 102 32.62 12.96 -19.06
N PRO A 103 33.36 12.06 -18.38
CA PRO A 103 34.41 12.47 -17.47
C PRO A 103 35.35 13.43 -18.20
N VAL A 104 35.51 14.63 -17.63
CA VAL A 104 36.52 15.60 -18.07
C VAL A 104 37.87 14.88 -17.97
N ASN A 105 38.47 14.58 -19.11
CA ASN A 105 39.85 14.13 -19.17
C ASN A 105 40.72 15.22 -18.57
N ARG A 106 41.11 15.05 -17.30
CA ARG A 106 42.24 15.78 -16.72
C ARG A 106 43.50 15.11 -17.27
N GLY A 107 43.98 15.64 -18.39
CA GLY A 107 45.35 15.44 -18.84
C GLY A 107 46.35 16.02 -17.85
#